data_AF-A0A6J7HUD6-F1
#
_entry.id   AF-A0A6J7HUD6-F1
#
_cell.length_a   1.000
_cell.length_b   1.000
_cell.length_c   1.000
_cell.angle_alpha   90.00
_cell.angle_beta   90.00
_cell.angle_gamma   90.00
#
_symmetry.space_group_name_H-M   'P 1'
#
loop_
_entity.id
_entity.type
_entity.pdbx_description
1 polymer ?
#
loop_
_entity_poly.entity_id
_entity_poly.type
_entity_poly.pdbx_seq_one_letter_code
_entity_poly.pdbx_strand_id
1 'polypeptide(L)' 'MIDVNYRHAEERTLLRDGLATLAERERLIVMLRFSEGLTQREIAERIGISQMHVSRLLCRSIDQMRAAIAADPAD' A
#
# COMPACT_ATOMS: atom_id res chain seq x y z
N MET A 1 10.70 18.08 -22.37
CA MET A 1 11.16 17.48 -21.10
C MET A 1 10.34 18.01 -19.94
N ILE A 2 9.01 17.87 -20.03
CA ILE A 2 8.04 18.13 -18.94
C ILE A 2 7.46 16.78 -18.44
N ASP A 3 7.62 15.71 -19.23
CA ASP A 3 6.99 14.39 -19.04
C ASP A 3 7.41 13.58 -17.80
N VAL A 4 8.69 13.63 -17.38
CA VAL A 4 9.17 12.71 -16.32
C VAL A 4 8.66 13.13 -14.94
N ASN A 5 8.65 14.44 -14.64
CA ASN A 5 8.18 14.93 -13.34
C ASN A 5 6.66 14.81 -13.20
N TYR A 6 5.91 14.97 -14.30
CA TYR A 6 4.45 14.83 -14.29
C TYR A 6 4.02 13.40 -14.01
N ARG A 7 4.63 12.42 -14.72
CA ARG A 7 4.35 11.00 -14.51
C ARG A 7 4.60 10.55 -13.06
N HIS A 8 5.70 11.02 -12.44
CA HIS A 8 5.98 10.69 -11.05
C HIS A 8 5.01 11.34 -10.06
N ALA A 9 4.45 12.50 -10.38
CA ALA A 9 3.42 13.12 -9.56
C ALA A 9 2.10 12.33 -9.64
N GLU A 10 1.70 11.89 -10.84
CA GLU A 10 0.52 11.05 -11.07
C GLU A 10 0.64 9.68 -10.37
N GLU A 11 1.79 9.00 -10.52
CA GLU A 11 2.07 7.74 -9.83
C GLU A 11 1.94 7.88 -8.30
N ARG A 12 2.43 9.00 -7.74
CA ARG A 12 2.33 9.27 -6.31
C ARG A 12 0.88 9.54 -5.87
N THR A 13 0.09 10.22 -6.69
CA THR A 13 -1.33 10.47 -6.40
C THR A 13 -2.11 9.16 -6.38
N LEU A 14 -1.97 8.31 -7.41
CA LEU A 14 -2.62 7.00 -7.48
C LEU A 14 -2.27 6.11 -6.28
N LEU A 15 -1.00 6.13 -5.84
CA LEU A 15 -0.58 5.40 -4.64
C LEU A 15 -1.21 5.96 -3.35
N ARG A 16 -1.34 7.29 -3.22
CA ARG A 16 -2.00 7.92 -2.08
C ARG A 16 -3.48 7.56 -2.04
N ASP A 17 -4.15 7.55 -3.18
CA ASP A 17 -5.57 7.21 -3.28
C ASP A 17 -5.82 5.73 -2.97
N GLY A 18 -4.97 4.84 -3.49
CA GLY A 18 -4.97 3.43 -3.11
C GLY A 18 -4.81 3.24 -1.60
N LEU A 19 -3.82 3.89 -0.98
CA LEU A 19 -3.61 3.83 0.47
C LEU A 19 -4.79 4.42 1.27
N ALA A 20 -5.47 5.43 0.74
CA ALA A 20 -6.62 6.06 1.38
C ALA A 20 -7.80 5.09 1.55
N THR A 21 -7.91 4.08 0.69
CA THR A 21 -8.96 3.06 0.78
C THR A 21 -8.76 2.07 1.93
N LEU A 22 -7.52 1.89 2.40
CA LEU A 22 -7.20 0.90 3.42
C LEU A 22 -7.62 1.34 4.82
N ALA A 23 -8.00 0.39 5.66
CA ALA A 23 -8.14 0.64 7.08
C ALA A 23 -6.78 1.02 7.69
N GLU A 24 -6.80 1.79 8.79
CA GLU A 24 -5.58 2.35 9.40
C GLU A 24 -4.51 1.28 9.69
N ARG A 25 -4.94 0.11 10.18
CA ARG A 25 -4.04 -1.01 10.47
C ARG A 25 -3.37 -1.58 9.22
N GLU A 26 -4.12 -1.72 8.14
CA GLU A 26 -3.64 -2.23 6.86
C GLU A 26 -2.67 -1.24 6.21
N ARG A 27 -3.03 0.05 6.24
CA ARG A 27 -2.15 1.14 5.80
C ARG A 27 -0.83 1.14 6.55
N LEU A 28 -0.85 1.01 7.87
CA LEU A 28 0.36 0.89 8.69
C LEU A 28 1.21 -0.31 8.27
N ILE A 29 0.61 -1.48 8.07
CA ILE A 29 1.31 -2.70 7.62
C ILE A 29 1.98 -2.47 6.25
N VAL A 30 1.28 -1.82 5.31
CA VAL A 30 1.82 -1.49 3.99
C VAL A 30 2.99 -0.50 4.10
N MET A 31 2.87 0.56 4.91
CA MET A 31 3.96 1.52 5.12
C MET A 31 5.20 0.86 5.74
N LEU A 32 5.02 0.06 6.80
CA LEU A 32 6.12 -0.68 7.41
C LEU A 32 6.82 -1.60 6.40
N ARG A 33 6.06 -2.24 5.49
CA ARG A 33 6.62 -3.17 4.50
C ARG A 33 7.39 -2.46 3.39
N PHE A 34 6.84 -1.40 2.82
CA PHE A 34 7.34 -0.81 1.57
C PHE A 34 8.05 0.54 1.75
N SER A 35 7.72 1.30 2.79
CA SER A 35 8.41 2.55 3.12
C SER A 35 9.55 2.31 4.10
N GLU A 36 9.32 1.50 5.14
CA GLU A 36 10.35 1.19 6.14
C GLU A 36 11.14 -0.09 5.83
N GLY A 37 10.68 -0.90 4.86
CA GLY A 37 11.40 -2.08 4.40
C GLY A 37 11.37 -3.29 5.35
N LEU A 38 10.53 -3.27 6.40
CA LEU A 38 10.45 -4.35 7.36
C LEU A 38 9.94 -5.66 6.74
N THR A 39 10.46 -6.78 7.22
CA THR A 39 9.96 -8.12 6.88
C THR A 39 8.59 -8.37 7.53
N GLN A 40 7.83 -9.30 6.97
CA GLN A 40 6.52 -9.66 7.55
C GLN A 40 6.63 -10.20 8.99
N ARG A 41 7.79 -10.80 9.35
CA ARG A 41 8.06 -11.25 10.71
C ARG A 41 8.29 -10.08 11.67
N GLU A 42 9.10 -9.10 11.29
CA GLU A 42 9.33 -7.89 12.09
C GLU A 42 8.04 -7.08 12.26
N ILE A 43 7.21 -7.00 11.21
CA ILE A 43 5.88 -6.36 11.29
C ILE A 43 4.97 -7.12 12.25
N ALA A 44 4.96 -8.45 12.19
CA ALA A 44 4.18 -9.32 13.07
C ALA A 44 4.55 -9.11 14.55
N GLU A 45 5.86 -9.06 14.84
CA GLU A 45 6.39 -8.77 16.18
C GLU A 45 5.98 -7.37 16.65
N ARG A 46 6.09 -6.35 15.78
CA ARG A 46 5.76 -4.96 16.13
C ARG A 46 4.27 -4.71 16.36
N ILE A 47 3.39 -5.42 15.65
CA ILE A 47 1.93 -5.22 15.69
C ILE A 47 1.23 -6.23 16.63
N GLY A 48 1.93 -7.28 17.07
CA GLY A 48 1.38 -8.30 17.97
C GLY A 48 0.39 -9.26 17.29
N ILE A 49 0.67 -9.67 16.05
CA ILE A 49 -0.10 -10.69 15.32
C ILE A 49 0.84 -11.69 14.65
N SER A 50 0.32 -12.82 14.17
CA SER A 50 1.15 -13.79 13.46
C SER A 50 1.62 -13.29 12.10
N GLN A 51 2.80 -13.73 11.66
CA GLN A 51 3.32 -13.43 10.32
C GLN A 51 2.36 -13.89 9.20
N MET A 52 1.65 -15.00 9.40
CA MET A 52 0.60 -15.45 8.47
C MET A 52 -0.57 -14.46 8.39
N HIS A 53 -0.95 -13.85 9.52
CA HIS A 53 -1.99 -12.81 9.53
C HIS A 53 -1.49 -11.55 8.80
N VAL A 54 -0.25 -11.11 9.05
CA VAL A 54 0.38 -10.01 8.29
C VAL A 54 0.39 -10.29 6.78
N SER A 55 0.79 -11.50 6.38
CA SER A 55 0.80 -11.93 4.98
C SER A 55 -0.57 -11.78 4.33
N ARG A 56 -1.62 -12.29 4.98
CA ARG A 56 -3.00 -12.18 4.48
C ARG A 56 -3.47 -10.73 4.37
N LEU A 57 -3.16 -9.90 5.37
CA LEU A 57 -3.52 -8.47 5.35
C LEU A 57 -2.78 -7.74 4.22
N LEU A 58 -1.49 -8.00 4.01
CA LEU A 58 -0.73 -7.41 2.91
C LEU A 58 -1.30 -7.77 1.54
N CYS A 59 -1.58 -9.06 1.29
CA CYS A 59 -2.17 -9.49 0.02
C CYS A 59 -3.51 -8.78 -0.24
N ARG A 60 -4.42 -8.80 0.75
CA ARG A 60 -5.72 -8.12 0.63
C ARG A 60 -5.59 -6.63 0.42
N SER A 61 -4.69 -5.98 1.15
CA SER A 61 -4.43 -4.54 1.01
C SER A 61 -3.96 -4.19 -0.39
N ILE A 62 -3.02 -4.97 -0.94
CA ILE A 62 -2.49 -4.77 -2.30
C ILE A 62 -3.60 -4.98 -3.34
N ASP A 63 -4.42 -6.02 -3.20
CA ASP A 63 -5.53 -6.28 -4.11
C ASP A 63 -6.57 -5.15 -4.07
N GLN A 64 -6.87 -4.64 -2.87
CA GLN A 64 -7.78 -3.50 -2.70
C GLN A 64 -7.21 -2.21 -3.30
N MET A 65 -5.93 -1.91 -3.06
CA MET A 65 -5.27 -0.74 -3.67
C MET A 65 -5.29 -0.85 -5.20
N ARG A 66 -5.02 -2.04 -5.76
CA ARG A 66 -5.08 -2.27 -7.21
C ARG A 66 -6.49 -2.09 -7.76
N ALA A 67 -7.50 -2.58 -7.06
CA ALA A 67 -8.89 -2.41 -7.47
C ALA A 67 -9.30 -0.94 -7.46
N ALA A 68 -8.88 -0.17 -6.45
CA ALA A 68 -9.14 1.27 -6.38
C ALA A 68 -8.47 2.04 -7.53
N ILE A 69 -7.19 1.74 -7.81
CA ILE A 69 -6.44 2.37 -8.90
C ILE A 69 -7.03 1.98 -10.27
N ALA A 70 -7.47 0.73 -10.45
CA ALA A 70 -8.09 0.27 -11.69
C ALA A 70 -9.53 0.78 -11.89
N ALA A 71 -10.22 1.13 -10.80
CA ALA A 71 -11.56 1.71 -10.82
C ALA A 71 -11.55 3.23 -11.02
N ASP A 72 -10.36 3.83 -11.16
CA ASP A 72 -10.16 5.20 -11.61
C ASP A 72 -9.77 5.17 -13.11
N PRO A 73 -10.73 4.93 -14.03
CA PRO A 73 -10.51 5.30 -15.42
C PRO A 73 -10.42 6.82 -15.41
N ALA A 74 -9.21 7.34 -15.61
CA ALA A 74 -9.00 8.73 -15.97
C ALA A 74 -10.10 9.17 -16.95
N ASP A 75 -10.98 10.04 -16.47
CA ASP A 75 -11.83 10.91 -17.31
C ASP A 75 -10.91 11.84 -18.13
#